data_AF-A0A1J7C5X3-F1
#
_entry.id   AF-A0A1J7C5X3-F1
#
_cell.length_a   1.000
_cell.length_b   1.000
_cell.length_c   1.000
_cell.angle_alpha   90.00
_cell.angle_beta   90.00
_cell.angle_gamma   90.00
#
_symmetry.space_group_name_H-M   'P 1'
#
loop_
_entity.id
_entity.type
_entity.pdbx_description
1 polymer ?
#
loop_
_entity_poly.entity_id
_entity_poly.type
_entity_poly.pdbx_seq_one_letter_code
_entity_poly.pdbx_strand_id
1 'polypeptide(L)' 'MIGEQLGLPVESREREHFGWLANFLGADMPASSAHTRAGLGWTPCGPDLLTDLRQGDYFAR' A
#
# COMPACT_ATOMS: atom_id res chain seq x y z
N MET A 1 -2.97 7.73 -7.37
CA MET A 1 -2.36 8.17 -6.10
C MET A 1 -0.83 8.19 -6.17
N ILE A 2 -0.08 7.08 -6.01
CA ILE A 2 1.41 7.18 -6.03
C ILE A 2 1.92 7.67 -7.39
N GLY A 3 1.49 7.07 -8.50
CA GLY A 3 1.89 7.54 -9.83
C GLY A 3 1.48 8.99 -10.11
N GLU A 4 0.33 9.41 -9.60
CA GLU A 4 -0.15 10.79 -9.70
C GLU A 4 0.75 11.77 -8.93
N GLN A 5 1.13 11.44 -7.69
CA GLN A 5 2.07 12.26 -6.90
C GLN A 5 3.44 12.39 -7.56
N LEU A 6 3.87 11.36 -8.30
CA LEU A 6 5.14 11.34 -9.03
C LEU A 6 5.04 11.85 -10.48
N GLY A 7 3.86 12.21 -10.97
CA GLY A 7 3.64 12.58 -12.38
C GLY A 7 3.91 11.44 -13.37
N LEU A 8 3.80 10.18 -12.94
CA LEU A 8 4.04 8.98 -13.74
C LEU A 8 2.71 8.38 -14.24
N PRO A 9 2.66 7.91 -15.50
CA PRO A 9 1.48 7.21 -16.01
C PRO A 9 1.26 5.90 -15.25
N VAL A 10 -0.02 5.56 -15.02
CA VAL A 10 -0.44 4.29 -14.40
C VAL A 10 -1.42 3.61 -15.33
N GLU A 11 -1.22 2.32 -15.58
CA GLU A 11 -2.06 1.52 -16.47
C GLU A 11 -2.33 0.14 -15.86
N SER A 12 -3.50 -0.42 -16.18
CA SER A 12 -3.80 -1.82 -15.84
C SER A 12 -3.07 -2.76 -16.81
N ARG A 13 -2.65 -3.92 -16.32
CA ARG A 13 -1.97 -4.95 -17.12
C ARG A 13 -2.59 -6.32 -16.85
N GLU A 14 -2.64 -7.14 -17.90
CA GLU A 14 -3.13 -8.52 -17.81
C GLU A 14 -2.16 -9.41 -17.03
N ARG A 15 -2.67 -10.55 -16.55
CA ARG A 15 -1.92 -11.49 -15.70
C ARG A 15 -0.59 -11.92 -16.32
N GLU A 16 -0.57 -12.15 -17.62
CA GLU A 16 0.60 -12.62 -18.39
C GLU A 16 1.77 -11.63 -18.32
N HIS A 17 1.49 -10.34 -18.17
CA HIS A 17 2.52 -9.31 -17.99
C HIS A 17 3.39 -9.58 -16.76
N PHE A 18 2.81 -10.14 -15.70
CA PHE A 18 3.48 -10.36 -14.42
C PHE A 18 4.08 -11.77 -14.28
N GLY A 19 3.85 -12.67 -15.26
CA GLY A 19 4.43 -14.02 -15.29
C GLY A 19 4.18 -14.80 -14.00
N TRP A 20 5.25 -15.35 -13.42
CA TRP A 20 5.17 -16.18 -12.21
C TRP A 20 4.66 -15.43 -10.96
N LEU A 21 4.77 -14.10 -10.93
CA LEU A 21 4.31 -13.26 -9.81
C LEU A 21 2.81 -12.97 -9.84
N ALA A 22 2.14 -13.27 -10.95
CA ALA A 22 0.81 -12.76 -11.20
C ALA A 22 -0.24 -13.27 -10.19
N ASN A 23 -0.07 -14.49 -9.70
CA ASN A 23 -0.93 -15.04 -8.65
C ASN A 23 -0.76 -14.32 -7.31
N PHE A 24 0.46 -13.90 -6.99
CA PHE A 24 0.73 -13.15 -5.77
C PHE A 24 0.17 -11.74 -5.91
N LEU A 25 0.55 -11.00 -6.95
CA LEU A 25 0.12 -9.60 -7.15
C LEU A 25 -1.39 -9.43 -7.36
N GLY A 26 -2.06 -10.44 -7.92
CA GLY A 26 -3.50 -10.44 -8.13
C GLY A 26 -4.34 -10.95 -6.94
N ALA A 27 -3.69 -11.44 -5.87
CA ALA A 27 -4.41 -11.91 -4.70
C ALA A 27 -4.90 -10.74 -3.83
N ASP A 28 -6.11 -10.85 -3.30
CA ASP A 28 -6.57 -9.98 -2.23
C ASP A 28 -5.83 -10.37 -0.94
N MET A 29 -5.04 -9.45 -0.38
CA MET A 29 -4.19 -9.67 0.79
C MET A 29 -4.63 -8.79 1.96
N PRO A 30 -5.79 -9.08 2.59
CA PRO A 30 -6.25 -8.31 3.74
C PRO A 30 -5.27 -8.47 4.91
N ALA A 31 -4.89 -7.34 5.51
CA ALA A 31 -4.02 -7.29 6.69
C ALA A 31 -4.75 -6.70 7.89
N SER A 32 -4.40 -7.16 9.10
CA SER A 32 -4.93 -6.64 10.36
C SER A 32 -3.82 -6.50 11.40
N SER A 33 -3.84 -5.39 12.15
CA SER A 33 -2.91 -5.16 13.25
C SER A 33 -3.38 -5.71 14.60
N ALA A 34 -4.51 -6.46 14.64
CA ALA A 34 -5.11 -6.92 15.89
C ALA A 34 -4.13 -7.72 16.78
N HIS A 35 -3.38 -8.66 16.20
CA HIS A 35 -2.39 -9.45 16.94
C HIS A 35 -1.25 -8.59 17.49
N THR A 36 -0.72 -7.66 16.70
CA THR A 36 0.34 -6.74 17.13
C THR A 36 -0.12 -5.87 18.30
N ARG A 37 -1.34 -5.31 18.23
CA ARG A 37 -1.90 -4.50 19.31
C ARG A 37 -2.13 -5.31 20.58
N ALA A 38 -2.63 -6.55 20.46
CA ALA A 38 -2.84 -7.43 21.59
C ALA A 38 -1.52 -7.86 22.26
N GLY A 39 -0.49 -8.18 21.47
CA GLY A 39 0.79 -8.64 21.98
C GLY A 39 1.68 -7.54 22.56
N LEU A 40 1.62 -6.33 22.00
CA LEU A 40 2.50 -5.23 22.39
C LEU A 40 1.82 -4.15 23.25
N GLY A 41 0.50 -4.22 23.42
CA GLY A 41 -0.29 -3.12 24.02
C GLY A 41 -0.23 -1.82 23.20
N TRP A 42 0.20 -1.91 21.94
CA TRP A 42 0.41 -0.77 21.07
C TRP A 42 -0.92 -0.27 20.49
N THR A 43 -1.09 1.05 20.45
CA THR A 43 -2.21 1.72 19.79
C THR A 43 -1.66 2.60 18.66
N PRO A 44 -2.18 2.48 17.41
CA PRO A 44 -1.79 3.37 16.32
C PRO A 44 -2.15 4.82 16.64
N CYS A 45 -1.19 5.73 16.53
CA CYS A 45 -1.39 7.16 16.78
C CYS A 45 -1.33 8.02 15.50
N GLY A 46 -0.92 7.43 14.37
CA GLY A 46 -0.83 8.12 13.08
C GLY A 46 -2.12 8.02 12.25
N PRO A 47 -2.19 8.76 11.13
CA PRO A 47 -3.29 8.64 10.17
C PRO A 47 -3.33 7.25 9.52
N ASP A 48 -4.42 6.95 8.83
CA ASP A 48 -4.47 5.76 7.97
C ASP A 48 -3.48 5.89 6.79
N LEU A 49 -3.12 4.75 6.20
CA LEU A 49 -2.09 4.68 5.14
C LEU A 49 -2.38 5.58 3.94
N LEU A 50 -3.64 5.69 3.49
CA LEU A 50 -3.95 6.48 2.30
C LEU A 50 -3.89 7.99 2.61
N THR A 51 -4.33 8.39 3.80
CA THR A 51 -4.18 9.75 4.29
C THR A 51 -2.70 10.11 4.45
N ASP A 52 -1.91 9.22 5.04
CA ASP A 52 -0.48 9.40 5.24
C ASP A 52 0.28 9.55 3.92
N LEU A 53 0.01 8.69 2.94
CA LEU A 53 0.61 8.77 1.60
C LEU A 53 0.25 10.06 0.84
N ARG A 54 -0.87 10.72 1.16
CA ARG A 54 -1.29 11.96 0.50
C ARG A 54 -0.73 13.21 1.16
N GLN A 55 -0.50 13.16 2.47
CA GLN A 55 -0.14 14.32 3.30
C GLN A 55 1.32 14.32 3.72
N GLY A 56 1.93 13.15 3.82
CA GLY A 56 3.33 13.00 4.22
C GLY A 56 4.28 13.52 3.15
N ASP A 57 5.47 13.90 3.59
CA ASP A 57 6.55 14.39 2.72
C ASP A 57 7.22 13.26 1.91
N TYR A 58 6.54 12.14 1.68
CA TYR A 58 7.04 10.95 0.96
C TYR A 58 7.49 11.26 -0.47
N PHE A 59 6.95 12.32 -1.06
CA PHE A 59 7.21 12.73 -2.43
C PHE A 59 7.87 14.11 -2.52
N ALA A 60 8.20 14.72 -1.37
CA ALA A 60 9.01 15.93 -1.31
C ALA A 60 10.48 15.59 -1.64
N ARG A 61 11.16 16.47 -2.36
CA ARG A 61 12.56 16.29 -2.81
C ARG A 61 13.55 16.98 -1.90
#